data_AF-A0A7Y0SQB5-F1
#
_entry.id   AF-A0A7Y0SQB5-F1
#
_cell.length_a   1.000
_cell.length_b   1.000
_cell.length_c   1.000
_cell.angle_alpha   90.00
_cell.angle_beta   90.00
_cell.angle_gamma   90.00
#
_symmetry.space_group_name_H-M   'P 1'
#
loop_
_entity.id
_entity.type
_entity.pdbx_description
1 polymer ?
#
loop_
_entity_poly.entity_id
_entity_poly.type
_entity_poly.pdbx_seq_one_letter_code
_entity_poly.pdbx_strand_id
1 'polypeptide(L)'
;IKFRSMRNDAEKNGAQWATKNDARVTKVGSFIRKTRIDELPQLINVLKGEMSMVGPRPEREVFIAELEKAIPYYRFRHAVKPGVTGLAQVKYPYGASVEDASWKHKY
;
A
#
# COMPACT_ATOMS: atom_id res chain seq x y z
N ILE A 1 1.78 8.55 -7.74
CA ILE A 1 2.98 9.25 -7.18
C ILE A 1 2.77 9.46 -5.68
N LYS A 2 3.81 9.43 -4.84
CA LYS A 2 3.69 9.63 -3.38
C LYS A 2 4.91 10.39 -2.84
N PHE A 3 4.74 11.14 -1.74
CA PHE A 3 5.89 11.75 -1.06
C PHE A 3 6.72 10.71 -0.28
N ARG A 4 8.04 10.78 -0.40
CA ARG A 4 8.96 9.90 0.33
C ARG A 4 8.88 10.21 1.83
N SER A 5 8.46 9.23 2.62
CA SER A 5 8.32 9.31 4.08
C SER A 5 9.33 8.46 4.86
N MET A 6 10.26 7.80 4.16
CA MET A 6 11.32 6.95 4.73
C MET A 6 12.70 7.42 4.29
N ARG A 7 13.72 7.08 5.08
CA ARG A 7 15.13 7.36 4.76
C ARG A 7 15.53 6.72 3.42
N ASN A 8 16.56 7.25 2.76
CA ASN A 8 17.00 6.73 1.46
C ASN A 8 17.58 5.32 1.54
N ASP A 9 18.11 4.92 2.71
CA ASP A 9 18.65 3.60 3.00
C ASP A 9 17.59 2.60 3.49
N ALA A 10 16.30 2.96 3.49
CA ALA A 10 15.23 2.13 4.02
C ALA A 10 15.07 0.77 3.31
N GLU A 11 15.58 0.61 2.10
CA GLU A 11 15.52 -0.62 1.30
C GLU A 11 16.88 -1.28 1.10
N LYS A 12 17.90 -0.91 1.90
CA LYS A 12 19.26 -1.47 1.78
C LYS A 12 19.30 -2.99 1.94
N ASN A 13 18.33 -3.56 2.65
CA ASN A 13 18.16 -4.99 2.90
C ASN A 13 16.99 -5.60 2.10
N GLY A 14 16.65 -5.02 0.94
CA GLY A 14 15.57 -5.50 0.07
C GLY A 14 14.18 -4.94 0.39
N ALA A 15 13.18 -5.39 -0.38
CA ALA A 15 11.79 -5.00 -0.20
C ALA A 15 11.23 -5.61 1.10
N GLN A 16 10.83 -4.75 2.04
CA GLN A 16 10.25 -5.19 3.31
C GLN A 16 8.94 -4.46 3.56
N TRP A 17 7.97 -5.14 4.17
CA TRP A 17 6.75 -4.49 4.65
C TRP A 17 7.07 -3.46 5.73
N ALA A 18 6.28 -2.39 5.76
CA ALA A 18 6.39 -1.38 6.79
C ALA A 18 5.73 -1.91 8.07
N THR A 19 6.45 -1.89 9.18
CA THR A 19 5.93 -2.31 10.49
C THR A 19 5.39 -1.11 11.29
N LYS A 20 4.63 -1.39 12.34
CA LYS A 20 4.21 -0.35 13.29
C LYS A 20 5.46 0.23 13.98
N ASN A 21 5.61 1.56 13.95
CA ASN A 21 6.80 2.27 14.44
C ASN A 21 8.11 1.90 13.72
N ASP A 22 8.05 1.73 12.40
CA ASP A 22 9.23 1.44 11.58
C ASP A 22 10.34 2.51 11.76
N ALA A 23 11.52 2.07 12.23
CA ALA A 23 12.68 2.93 12.50
C ALA A 23 13.22 3.65 11.24
N ARG A 24 12.81 3.22 10.05
CA ARG A 24 13.19 3.82 8.77
C ARG A 24 12.34 5.04 8.42
N VAL A 25 11.28 5.32 9.18
CA VAL A 25 10.41 6.49 9.00
C VAL A 25 11.02 7.70 9.70
N THR A 26 11.18 8.81 8.99
CA THR A 26 11.69 10.06 9.59
C THR A 26 10.62 10.72 10.47
N LYS A 27 10.99 11.61 11.39
CA LYS A 27 10.00 12.35 12.22
C LYS A 27 8.98 13.10 11.35
N VAL A 28 9.45 13.76 10.29
CA VAL A 28 8.60 14.43 9.28
C VAL A 28 7.77 13.41 8.50
N GLY A 29 8.37 12.28 8.09
CA GLY A 29 7.66 11.20 7.43
C GLY A 29 6.55 10.58 8.27
N SER A 30 6.73 10.51 9.59
CA SER A 30 5.71 10.06 10.55
C SER A 30 4.52 11.01 10.58
N PHE A 31 4.78 12.32 10.61
CA PHE A 31 3.73 13.34 10.53
C PHE A 31 2.98 13.27 9.19
N ILE A 32 3.69 13.21 8.07
CA ILE A 32 3.10 13.12 6.72
C ILE A 32 2.22 11.85 6.60
N ARG A 33 2.66 10.71 7.13
CA ARG A 33 1.88 9.46 7.13
C ARG A 33 0.64 9.54 8.03
N LYS A 34 0.77 10.14 9.23
CA LYS A 34 -0.35 10.34 10.15
C LYS A 34 -1.43 11.23 9.54
N THR A 35 -1.02 12.27 8.83
CA THR A 35 -1.91 13.22 8.16
C THR A 35 -2.29 12.80 6.74
N ARG A 36 -1.76 11.67 6.24
CA ARG A 36 -1.98 11.16 4.87
C ARG A 36 -1.60 12.15 3.76
N ILE A 37 -0.77 13.13 4.07
CA ILE A 37 -0.26 14.13 3.12
C ILE A 37 0.57 13.47 2.01
N ASP A 38 1.16 12.29 2.26
CA ASP A 38 1.90 11.52 1.25
C ASP A 38 1.02 10.98 0.11
N GLU A 39 -0.29 10.96 0.30
CA GLU A 39 -1.28 10.49 -0.69
C GLU A 39 -1.89 11.62 -1.52
N LEU A 40 -1.65 12.90 -1.21
CA LEU A 40 -2.14 14.03 -2.01
C LEU A 40 -1.74 13.95 -3.50
N PRO A 41 -0.52 13.52 -3.88
CA PRO A 41 -0.19 13.36 -5.30
C PRO A 41 -0.98 12.23 -5.97
N GLN A 42 -1.56 11.28 -5.22
CA GLN A 42 -2.44 10.25 -5.79
C GLN A 42 -3.81 10.80 -6.14
N LEU A 43 -4.27 11.89 -5.50
CA LEU A 43 -5.51 12.56 -5.87
C LEU A 43 -5.46 13.11 -7.30
N ILE A 44 -4.29 13.59 -7.74
CA ILE A 44 -4.08 14.03 -9.13
C ILE A 44 -4.29 12.85 -10.10
N ASN A 45 -3.84 11.64 -9.74
CA ASN A 45 -4.04 10.44 -10.56
C ASN A 45 -5.53 10.03 -10.63
N VAL A 46 -6.31 10.32 -9.58
CA VAL A 46 -7.77 10.15 -9.62
C VAL A 46 -8.41 11.13 -10.59
N LEU A 47 -8.02 12.41 -10.53
CA LEU A 47 -8.51 13.44 -11.44
C LEU A 47 -8.14 13.17 -12.90
N LYS A 48 -6.99 12.52 -13.15
CA LYS A 48 -6.56 12.05 -14.47
C LYS A 48 -7.26 10.76 -14.94
N GLY A 49 -8.04 10.10 -14.08
CA GLY A 49 -8.73 8.85 -14.40
C GLY A 49 -7.85 7.58 -14.40
N GLU A 50 -6.58 7.69 -13.99
CA GLU A 50 -5.63 6.58 -13.86
C GLU A 50 -5.88 5.75 -12.59
N MET A 51 -6.42 6.38 -11.54
CA MET A 51 -6.78 5.74 -10.27
C MET A 51 -8.24 6.02 -9.90
N SER A 52 -8.80 5.20 -9.02
CA SER A 52 -10.11 5.44 -8.38
C SER A 52 -9.93 6.03 -6.98
N MET A 53 -10.93 6.73 -6.45
CA MET A 53 -10.92 7.08 -5.02
C MET A 53 -10.98 5.83 -4.14
N VAL A 54 -11.79 4.84 -4.53
CA VAL A 54 -11.97 3.57 -3.83
C VAL A 54 -11.57 2.42 -4.75
N GLY A 55 -10.62 1.59 -4.32
CA GLY A 55 -10.14 0.43 -5.08
C GLY A 55 -9.02 -0.33 -4.34
N PRO A 56 -8.62 -1.51 -4.83
CA PRO A 56 -7.53 -2.26 -4.21
C PRO A 56 -6.21 -1.49 -4.34
N ARG A 57 -5.49 -1.39 -3.22
CA ARG A 57 -4.15 -0.79 -3.24
C ARG A 57 -3.20 -1.69 -4.06
N PRO A 58 -2.40 -1.12 -4.98
CA PRO A 58 -1.40 -1.90 -5.70
C PRO A 58 -0.31 -2.36 -4.73
N GLU A 59 -0.07 -3.67 -4.70
CA GLU A 59 1.06 -4.26 -3.98
C GLU A 59 2.31 -4.30 -4.88
N ARG A 60 3.49 -4.49 -4.27
CA ARG A 60 4.74 -4.62 -5.04
C ARG A 60 4.78 -5.98 -5.74
N GLU A 61 5.30 -6.04 -6.96
CA GLU A 61 5.45 -7.28 -7.74
C GLU A 61 6.10 -8.43 -6.98
N VAL A 62 7.13 -8.13 -6.17
CA VAL A 62 7.82 -9.12 -5.33
C VAL A 62 6.84 -9.80 -4.36
N PHE A 63 5.91 -9.04 -3.77
CA PHE A 63 4.89 -9.59 -2.87
C PHE A 63 3.74 -10.24 -3.64
N ILE A 64 3.41 -9.77 -4.84
CA ILE A 64 2.37 -10.37 -5.68
C ILE A 64 2.72 -11.82 -6.00
N ALA A 65 3.97 -12.12 -6.37
CA ALA A 65 4.40 -13.48 -6.69
C ALA A 65 4.32 -14.44 -5.49
N GLU A 66 4.58 -13.95 -4.28
CA GLU A 66 4.44 -14.74 -3.05
C GLU A 66 2.96 -14.92 -2.66
N LEU A 67 2.16 -13.86 -2.77
CA LEU A 67 0.74 -13.87 -2.43
C LEU A 67 -0.09 -14.69 -3.42
N GLU A 68 0.27 -14.72 -4.71
CA GLU A 68 -0.36 -15.58 -5.72
C GLU A 68 -0.18 -17.06 -5.42
N LYS A 69 0.96 -17.45 -4.83
CA LYS A 69 1.20 -18.85 -4.40
C LYS A 69 0.37 -19.22 -3.17
N ALA A 70 0.14 -18.26 -2.28
CA ALA A 70 -0.58 -18.48 -1.03
C ALA A 70 -2.10 -18.30 -1.12
N ILE A 71 -2.58 -17.44 -2.04
CA ILE A 71 -3.97 -17.02 -2.16
C ILE A 71 -4.46 -17.30 -3.58
N PRO A 72 -5.33 -18.31 -3.77
CA PRO A 72 -5.99 -18.54 -5.05
C PRO A 72 -6.73 -17.28 -5.52
N TYR A 73 -6.66 -16.98 -6.82
CA TYR A 73 -7.35 -15.84 -7.45
C TYR A 73 -6.85 -14.44 -7.07
N TYR A 74 -5.72 -14.30 -6.36
CA TYR A 74 -5.16 -12.99 -5.98
C TYR A 74 -5.01 -12.01 -7.16
N ARG A 75 -4.66 -12.53 -8.35
CA ARG A 75 -4.53 -11.78 -9.61
C ARG A 75 -5.75 -10.97 -10.02
N PHE A 76 -6.97 -11.42 -9.67
CA PHE A 76 -8.19 -10.73 -10.06
C PHE A 76 -8.30 -9.32 -9.46
N ARG A 77 -7.55 -9.02 -8.38
CA ARG A 77 -7.46 -7.66 -7.82
C ARG A 77 -6.81 -6.65 -8.78
N HIS A 78 -6.05 -7.12 -9.78
CA HIS A 78 -5.46 -6.26 -10.81
C HIS A 78 -6.42 -5.95 -11.97
N ALA A 79 -7.60 -6.58 -12.03
CA ALA A 79 -8.59 -6.33 -13.08
C ALA A 79 -9.38 -5.02 -12.87
N VAL A 80 -9.28 -4.39 -11.69
CA VAL A 80 -9.96 -3.13 -11.35
C VAL A 80 -8.93 -2.03 -11.14
N LYS A 81 -9.34 -0.77 -11.37
CA LYS A 81 -8.46 0.38 -11.20
C LYS A 81 -7.99 0.48 -9.73
N PRO A 82 -6.69 0.70 -9.50
CA PRO A 82 -6.16 0.85 -8.15
C PRO A 82 -6.78 2.07 -7.44
N GLY A 83 -7.00 1.94 -6.14
CA GLY A 83 -7.60 2.97 -5.29
C GLY A 83 -6.58 3.79 -4.50
N VAL A 84 -6.87 5.07 -4.25
CA VAL A 84 -6.14 5.88 -3.25
C VAL A 84 -6.44 5.34 -1.84
N THR A 85 -7.72 5.05 -1.59
CA THR A 85 -8.19 4.29 -0.44
C THR A 85 -8.96 3.05 -0.89
N GLY A 86 -9.26 2.17 0.04
CA GLY A 86 -10.01 0.94 -0.20
C GLY A 86 -10.55 0.40 1.12
N LEU A 87 -11.51 -0.53 1.04
CA LEU A 87 -12.12 -1.14 2.23
C LEU A 87 -11.05 -1.71 3.19
N ALA A 88 -9.99 -2.27 2.62
CA ALA A 88 -8.79 -2.72 3.31
C ALA A 88 -8.06 -1.61 4.11
N GLN A 89 -7.92 -0.41 3.55
CA GLN A 89 -7.23 0.72 4.19
C GLN A 89 -8.10 1.41 5.25
N VAL A 90 -9.43 1.36 5.09
CA VAL A 90 -10.40 1.90 6.07
C VAL A 90 -10.52 0.95 7.28
N LYS A 91 -10.59 -0.37 7.04
CA LYS A 91 -10.71 -1.35 8.12
C LYS A 91 -9.39 -1.73 8.78
N TYR A 92 -8.26 -1.65 8.08
CA TYR A 92 -6.96 -2.14 8.57
C TYR A 92 -5.81 -1.20 8.20
N PRO A 93 -5.39 -0.29 9.11
CA PRO A 93 -4.31 0.65 8.84
C PRO A 93 -2.92 0.01 8.76
N TYR A 94 -2.75 -1.23 9.22
CA TYR A 94 -1.51 -1.99 9.15
C TYR A 94 -1.75 -3.24 8.32
N GLY A 95 -1.10 -3.31 7.15
CA GLY A 95 -1.05 -4.51 6.31
C GLY A 95 0.34 -5.10 6.37
N ALA A 96 0.64 -5.78 7.47
CA ALA A 96 1.99 -6.19 7.80
C ALA A 96 2.16 -7.72 7.84
N SER A 97 1.12 -8.49 7.48
CA SER A 97 1.20 -9.95 7.41
C SER A 97 0.51 -10.56 6.17
N VAL A 98 0.82 -11.82 5.89
CA VAL A 98 0.16 -12.63 4.85
C VAL A 98 -1.31 -12.87 5.21
N GLU A 99 -1.65 -13.00 6.50
CA GLU A 99 -3.05 -13.11 6.92
C GLU A 99 -3.83 -11.83 6.61
N ASP A 100 -3.23 -10.65 6.81
CA ASP A 100 -3.86 -9.39 6.40
C ASP A 100 -4.12 -9.37 4.90
N ALA A 101 -3.18 -9.85 4.09
CA ALA A 101 -3.32 -9.91 2.64
C ALA A 101 -4.44 -10.88 2.19
N SER A 102 -4.56 -12.03 2.86
CA SER A 102 -5.63 -13.02 2.62
C SER A 102 -7.01 -12.48 2.99
N TRP A 103 -7.13 -11.79 4.13
CA TRP A 103 -8.38 -11.14 4.53
C TRP A 103 -8.77 -9.98 3.60
N LYS A 104 -7.80 -9.20 3.13
CA LYS A 104 -8.02 -8.13 2.13
C LYS A 104 -8.41 -8.65 0.75
N HIS A 105 -8.21 -9.94 0.47
CA HIS A 105 -8.63 -10.56 -0.79
C HIS A 105 -10.08 -11.06 -0.73
N LYS A 106 -10.58 -11.42 0.46
CA LYS A 106 -11.96 -11.92 0.64
C LYS A 106 -13.05 -10.85 0.44
N TYR A 107 -12.69 -9.57 0.41
CA TYR A 107 -13.60 -8.43 0.30
C TYR A 107 -13.04 -7.38 -0.67
#